data_AF-A0A1F5WNI5-F1
#
_entry.id   AF-A0A1F5WNI5-F1
#
_cell.length_a   1.000
_cell.length_b   1.000
_cell.length_c   1.000
_cell.angle_alpha   90.00
_cell.angle_beta   90.00
_cell.angle_gamma   90.00
#
_symmetry.space_group_name_H-M   'P 1'
#
loop_
_entity.id
_entity.type
_entity.pdbx_description
1 polymer ?
#
loop_
_entity_poly.entity_id
_entity_poly.type
_entity_poly.pdbx_seq_one_letter_code
_entity_poly.pdbx_strand_id
1 'polypeptide(L)'
;MNNLQKLKDIIKKSDVSPTGRKFFINLISKARDKDLEELVNLVVTDSQLLSKIINISLRKAGSLENFQNIVQDELVIIEELNSK
;
A
#
# COMPACT_ATOMS: atom_id res chain seq x y z
N MET A 1 -13.86 -8.70 -9.53
CA MET A 1 -13.64 -7.71 -8.45
C MET A 1 -12.35 -6.96 -8.77
N ASN A 2 -12.38 -5.62 -8.88
CA ASN A 2 -11.22 -4.81 -9.28
C ASN A 2 -10.20 -4.64 -8.13
N ASN A 3 -8.97 -4.24 -8.44
CA ASN A 3 -7.87 -4.19 -7.46
C ASN A 3 -8.12 -3.13 -6.36
N LEU A 4 -8.77 -2.03 -6.72
CA LEU A 4 -9.22 -1.01 -5.76
C LEU A 4 -10.12 -1.59 -4.65
N GLN A 5 -11.08 -2.44 -5.01
CA GLN A 5 -11.99 -3.04 -4.03
C GLN A 5 -11.26 -4.05 -3.14
N LYS A 6 -10.36 -4.86 -3.70
CA LYS A 6 -9.51 -5.77 -2.92
C LYS A 6 -8.69 -5.03 -1.86
N LEU A 7 -8.01 -3.94 -2.25
CA LEU A 7 -7.21 -3.13 -1.33
C LEU A 7 -8.06 -2.51 -0.23
N LYS A 8 -9.26 -1.97 -0.56
CA LYS A 8 -10.18 -1.43 0.44
C LYS A 8 -10.54 -2.48 1.50
N ASP A 9 -10.78 -3.73 1.10
CA ASP A 9 -11.15 -4.79 2.02
C ASP A 9 -9.97 -5.24 2.89
N ILE A 10 -8.75 -5.26 2.32
CA ILE A 10 -7.51 -5.51 3.05
C ILE A 10 -7.27 -4.42 4.12
N ILE A 11 -7.37 -3.13 3.74
CA ILE A 11 -7.17 -1.99 4.63
C ILE A 11 -8.21 -1.96 5.76
N LYS A 12 -9.45 -2.38 5.49
CA LYS A 12 -10.49 -2.49 6.53
C LYS A 12 -10.15 -3.53 7.60
N LYS A 13 -9.42 -4.59 7.21
CA LYS A 13 -9.04 -5.71 8.07
C LYS A 13 -7.67 -5.53 8.76
N SER A 14 -6.90 -4.50 8.41
CA SER A 14 -5.59 -4.25 9.00
C SER A 14 -5.67 -3.43 10.29
N ASP A 15 -4.65 -3.50 11.14
CA ASP A 15 -4.56 -2.74 12.41
C ASP A 15 -4.24 -1.25 12.24
N VAL A 16 -4.37 -0.73 11.03
CA VAL A 16 -4.10 0.67 10.70
C VAL A 16 -5.15 1.56 11.35
N SER A 17 -4.73 2.72 11.87
CA SER A 17 -5.62 3.71 12.47
C SER A 17 -6.70 4.20 11.50
N PRO A 18 -7.90 4.61 11.97
CA PRO A 18 -8.98 5.10 11.10
C PRO A 18 -8.55 6.24 10.17
N THR A 19 -7.72 7.17 10.68
CA THR A 19 -7.16 8.27 9.90
C THR A 19 -6.24 7.77 8.78
N GLY A 20 -5.37 6.80 9.08
CA GLY A 20 -4.49 6.19 8.08
C GLY A 20 -5.26 5.41 7.02
N ARG A 21 -6.29 4.67 7.40
CA ARG A 21 -7.19 3.99 6.46
C ARG A 21 -7.84 4.99 5.50
N LYS A 22 -8.40 6.09 6.03
CA LYS A 22 -9.06 7.13 5.21
C LYS A 22 -8.08 7.81 4.25
N PHE A 23 -6.88 8.16 4.73
CA PHE A 23 -5.82 8.72 3.91
C PHE A 23 -5.45 7.77 2.77
N PHE A 24 -5.18 6.51 3.09
CA PHE A 24 -4.70 5.55 2.12
C PHE A 24 -5.76 5.17 1.08
N ILE A 25 -7.02 4.99 1.51
CA ILE A 25 -8.14 4.77 0.59
C ILE A 25 -8.26 5.95 -0.39
N ASN A 26 -8.12 7.19 0.08
CA ASN A 26 -8.16 8.37 -0.79
C ASN A 26 -6.99 8.42 -1.78
N LEU A 27 -5.81 7.97 -1.35
CA LEU A 27 -4.61 7.89 -2.17
C LEU A 27 -4.76 6.86 -3.30
N ILE A 28 -5.13 5.62 -2.98
CA ILE A 28 -5.29 4.54 -3.97
C ILE A 28 -6.50 4.75 -4.89
N SER A 29 -7.52 5.50 -4.45
CA SER A 29 -8.69 5.83 -5.29
C SER A 29 -8.34 6.76 -6.47
N LYS A 30 -7.15 7.37 -6.47
CA LYS A 30 -6.63 8.22 -7.56
C LYS A 30 -5.71 7.46 -8.52
N ALA A 31 -5.32 6.23 -8.19
CA ALA A 31 -4.42 5.41 -9.00
C ALA A 31 -5.21 4.59 -10.05
N ARG A 32 -4.55 4.20 -11.14
CA ARG A 32 -5.16 3.31 -12.15
C ARG A 32 -5.10 1.88 -11.67
N ASP A 33 -6.02 1.04 -12.13
CA ASP A 33 -6.15 -0.36 -11.64
C ASP A 33 -4.88 -1.20 -11.82
N LYS A 34 -4.09 -0.93 -12.88
CA LYS A 34 -2.77 -1.54 -13.11
C LYS A 34 -1.72 -1.16 -12.06
N ASP A 35 -1.76 0.09 -11.60
CA ASP A 35 -0.81 0.61 -10.59
C ASP A 35 -1.17 0.04 -9.20
N LEU A 36 -2.40 -0.47 -9.03
CA LEU A 36 -2.89 -1.11 -7.81
C LEU A 36 -2.58 -2.61 -7.74
N GLU A 37 -2.29 -3.26 -8.86
CA GLU A 37 -2.02 -4.70 -8.93
C GLU A 37 -0.78 -5.09 -8.15
N GLU A 38 0.32 -4.34 -8.34
CA GLU A 38 1.58 -4.51 -7.61
C GLU A 38 1.36 -4.37 -6.09
N LEU A 39 0.58 -3.37 -5.69
CA LEU A 39 0.26 -3.13 -4.28
C LEU A 39 -0.59 -4.26 -3.68
N VAL A 40 -1.53 -4.83 -4.43
CA VAL A 40 -2.32 -5.98 -3.97
C VAL A 40 -1.40 -7.17 -3.70
N ASN A 41 -0.49 -7.48 -4.62
CA ASN A 41 0.41 -8.62 -4.49
C ASN A 41 1.34 -8.48 -3.28
N LEU A 42 1.87 -7.28 -3.05
CA LEU A 42 2.68 -6.93 -1.87
C LEU A 42 1.94 -7.17 -0.56
N VAL A 43 0.75 -6.60 -0.43
CA VAL A 43 0.05 -6.58 0.85
C VAL A 43 -0.56 -7.93 1.20
N VAL A 44 -0.93 -8.73 0.19
CA VAL A 44 -1.35 -10.12 0.39
C VAL A 44 -0.19 -10.97 0.91
N THR A 45 1.04 -10.66 0.51
CA THR A 45 2.26 -11.40 0.91
C THR A 45 2.76 -10.97 2.29
N ASP A 46 2.69 -9.68 2.63
CA ASP A 46 3.04 -9.18 3.96
C ASP A 46 2.06 -8.08 4.44
N SER A 47 1.19 -8.45 5.37
CA SER A 47 0.20 -7.54 5.97
C SER A 47 0.83 -6.45 6.85
N GLN A 48 2.03 -6.66 7.41
CA GLN A 48 2.74 -5.64 8.20
C GLN A 48 3.29 -4.53 7.30
N LEU A 49 3.58 -4.86 6.05
CA LEU A 49 4.06 -3.92 5.04
C LEU A 49 3.05 -2.81 4.73
N LEU A 50 1.75 -3.13 4.71
CA LEU A 50 0.69 -2.14 4.52
C LEU A 50 0.73 -1.05 5.60
N SER A 51 0.92 -1.46 6.86
CA SER A 51 1.03 -0.53 7.98
C SER A 51 2.27 0.36 7.86
N LYS A 52 3.39 -0.16 7.37
CA LYS A 52 4.60 0.64 7.09
C LYS A 52 4.35 1.65 5.96
N ILE A 53 3.85 1.19 4.82
CA ILE A 53 3.57 2.05 3.66
C ILE A 53 2.61 3.18 4.03
N ILE A 54 1.54 2.88 4.77
CA ILE A 54 0.57 3.88 5.22
C ILE A 54 1.21 4.88 6.17
N ASN A 55 2.00 4.41 7.16
CA ASN A 55 2.65 5.29 8.12
C ASN A 55 3.71 6.20 7.48
N ILE A 56 4.47 5.71 6.50
CA ILE A 56 5.44 6.53 5.77
C ILE A 56 4.72 7.55 4.88
N SER A 57 3.66 7.13 4.19
CA SER A 57 2.87 8.01 3.32
C SER A 57 2.16 9.12 4.11
N LEU A 58 1.71 8.83 5.33
CA LEU A 58 1.19 9.82 6.29
C LEU A 58 2.27 10.80 6.75
N ARG A 59 3.45 10.31 7.14
CA ARG A 59 4.57 11.17 7.64
C ARG A 59 5.14 12.07 6.54
N LYS A 60 5.22 11.60 5.30
CA LYS A 60 5.78 12.34 4.16
C LYS A 60 4.78 13.27 3.45
N ALA A 61 3.56 13.43 3.98
CA ALA A 61 2.57 14.38 3.49
C ALA A 61 2.31 14.34 1.96
N GLY A 62 1.69 13.26 1.48
CA GLY A 62 0.51 13.43 0.61
C GLY A 62 0.64 13.53 -0.92
N SER A 63 1.72 13.08 -1.56
CA SER A 63 1.74 12.94 -3.04
C SER A 63 1.72 11.47 -3.50
N LEU A 64 1.05 11.22 -4.62
CA LEU A 64 0.99 9.90 -5.27
C LEU A 64 2.39 9.43 -5.72
N GLU A 65 3.24 10.36 -6.13
CA GLU A 65 4.63 10.11 -6.53
C GLU A 65 5.47 9.58 -5.36
N ASN A 66 5.36 10.22 -4.19
CA ASN A 66 6.03 9.73 -2.97
C ASN A 66 5.52 8.35 -2.57
N PHE A 67 4.24 8.08 -2.78
CA PHE A 67 3.65 6.78 -2.51
C PHE A 67 4.20 5.68 -3.43
N GLN A 68 4.27 5.94 -4.74
CA GLN A 68 4.84 5.00 -5.71
C GLN A 68 6.30 4.65 -5.37
N ASN A 69 7.11 5.65 -5.01
CA ASN A 69 8.50 5.43 -4.60
C ASN A 69 8.60 4.56 -3.33
N ILE A 70 7.76 4.79 -2.32
CA ILE A 70 7.74 3.96 -1.09
C ILE A 70 7.34 2.52 -1.40
N VAL A 71 6.37 2.31 -2.28
CA VAL A 71 5.92 0.96 -2.67
C VAL A 71 7.04 0.21 -3.40
N GLN A 72 7.77 0.89 -4.29
CA GLN A 72 8.90 0.32 -5.01
C GLN A 72 10.10 0.02 -4.09
N ASP A 73 10.44 0.91 -3.17
CA ASP A 73 11.53 0.68 -2.21
C ASP A 73 11.26 -0.56 -1.34
N GLU A 74 10.02 -0.74 -0.87
CA GLU A 74 9.63 -1.90 -0.06
C GLU A 74 9.53 -3.20 -0.89
N LEU A 75 9.17 -3.11 -2.18
CA LEU A 75 9.23 -4.25 -3.12
C LEU A 75 10.63 -4.82 -3.22
N VAL A 76 11.62 -3.96 -3.43
CA VAL A 76 13.03 -4.36 -3.55
C VAL A 76 13.48 -5.11 -2.28
N ILE A 77 13.13 -4.59 -1.10
CA ILE A 77 13.47 -5.22 0.18
C ILE A 77 12.84 -6.62 0.31
N ILE A 78 11.59 -6.80 -0.11
CA ILE A 78 10.91 -8.10 -0.08
C ILE A 78 11.53 -9.08 -1.08
N GLU A 79 11.84 -8.63 -2.29
CA GLU A 79 12.50 -9.46 -3.30
C GLU A 79 13.87 -9.95 -2.81
N GLU A 80 14.65 -9.08 -2.16
CA GLU A 80 15.92 -9.44 -1.53
C GLU A 80 15.76 -10.46 -0.40
N LEU A 81 14.71 -10.34 0.41
CA LEU A 81 14.42 -11.28 1.50
C LEU A 81 13.95 -12.66 0.98
N ASN A 82 13.20 -12.69 -0.12
CA ASN A 82 12.68 -13.92 -0.72
C ASN A 82 13.65 -14.61 -1.69
N SER A 83 14.76 -13.97 -2.07
CA SER A 83 15.79 -14.54 -2.96
C SER A 83 16.88 -15.35 -2.22
N LYS A 84 16.63 -15.75 -0.96
CA LYS A 84 17.50 -16.63 -0.16
C LYS A 84 16.88 -18.00 0.03
#